data_AF-A0A3M3LIS6-F1
#
_entry.id   AF-A0A3M3LIS6-F1
#
_cell.length_a   1.000
_cell.length_b   1.000
_cell.length_c   1.000
_cell.angle_alpha   90.00
_cell.angle_beta   90.00
_cell.angle_gamma   90.00
#
_symmetry.space_group_name_H-M   'P 1'
#
loop_
_entity.id
_entity.type
_entity.pdbx_description
1 polymer ?
#
loop_
_entity_poly.entity_id
_entity_poly.type
_entity_poly.pdbx_seq_one_letter_code
_entity_poly.pdbx_strand_id
1 'polypeptide(L)' 'MMRVEQLKVKNFRGIKHLEWNLMAQSICCLIGIGDSAKTTVLDAV' A
#
# COMPACT_ATOMS: atom_id res chain seq x y z
N MET A 1 -0.53 -0.73 21.23
CA MET A 1 0.86 -0.50 20.75
C MET A 1 0.95 -1.05 19.34
N MET A 2 1.51 -0.30 18.39
CA MET A 2 1.57 -0.65 16.95
C MET A 2 3.02 -0.56 16.43
N ARG A 3 3.29 -1.30 15.33
CA ARG A 3 4.48 -2.12 15.04
C ARG A 3 4.96 -1.94 13.58
N VAL A 4 6.16 -2.45 13.29
CA VAL A 4 6.81 -2.45 11.97
C VAL A 4 6.51 -3.75 11.20
N GLU A 5 6.07 -3.63 9.94
CA GLU A 5 5.42 -4.70 9.14
C GLU A 5 5.77 -4.59 7.65
N GLN A 6 6.31 -5.63 7.02
CA GLN A 6 6.71 -5.61 5.61
C GLN A 6 5.53 -5.92 4.68
N LEU A 7 5.26 -5.06 3.70
CA LEU A 7 4.29 -5.30 2.61
C LEU A 7 5.04 -5.44 1.28
N LYS A 8 4.47 -6.14 0.28
CA LYS A 8 5.22 -6.74 -0.84
C LYS A 8 4.41 -7.08 -2.12
N VAL A 9 3.45 -6.27 -2.52
CA VAL A 9 2.72 -6.34 -3.81
C VAL A 9 3.61 -6.50 -5.04
N LYS A 10 3.14 -7.38 -5.94
CA LYS A 10 3.79 -7.69 -7.19
C LYS A 10 2.78 -8.06 -8.30
N ASN A 11 2.64 -7.25 -9.37
CA ASN A 11 1.78 -7.50 -10.56
C ASN A 11 0.30 -7.71 -10.23
N PHE A 12 -0.27 -6.79 -9.43
CA PHE A 12 -1.64 -6.89 -8.93
C PHE A 12 -2.51 -5.73 -9.43
N ARG A 13 -3.49 -6.03 -10.31
CA ARG A 13 -4.56 -5.09 -10.72
C ARG A 13 -4.07 -3.67 -11.07
N GLY A 14 -3.09 -3.59 -11.96
CA GLY A 14 -2.47 -2.32 -12.35
C GLY A 14 -1.26 -1.91 -11.50
N ILE A 15 -1.07 -2.51 -10.32
CA ILE A 15 0.15 -2.38 -9.52
C ILE A 15 1.22 -3.30 -10.10
N LYS A 16 2.12 -2.73 -10.91
CA LYS A 16 3.20 -3.53 -11.50
C LYS A 16 4.20 -4.07 -10.50
N HIS A 17 4.32 -3.53 -9.29
CA HIS A 17 4.83 -4.16 -8.06
C HIS A 17 4.93 -3.06 -6.98
N LEU A 18 4.40 -3.23 -5.76
CA LEU A 18 4.51 -2.31 -4.61
C LEU A 18 4.95 -3.09 -3.36
N GLU A 19 6.01 -2.72 -2.64
CA GLU A 19 6.40 -3.45 -1.42
C GLU A 19 6.67 -2.42 -0.30
N TRP A 20 5.84 -2.37 0.76
CA TRP A 20 5.71 -1.24 1.69
C TRP A 20 5.80 -1.56 3.20
N ASN A 21 6.87 -1.13 3.89
CA ASN A 21 7.00 -1.37 5.34
C ASN A 21 6.81 -0.11 6.21
N LEU A 22 5.71 -0.03 6.96
CA LEU A 22 5.16 1.21 7.54
C LEU A 22 5.75 1.68 8.90
N MET A 23 7.03 1.41 9.17
CA MET A 23 7.86 1.98 10.27
C MET A 23 7.13 2.45 11.57
N ALA A 24 6.15 1.69 12.06
CA ALA A 24 5.30 2.02 13.22
C ALA A 24 4.43 3.29 13.11
N GLN A 25 4.14 3.80 11.90
CA GLN A 25 3.12 4.84 11.72
C GLN A 25 1.73 4.27 12.00
N SER A 26 0.97 4.91 12.86
CA SER A 26 -0.35 4.44 13.26
C SER A 26 -1.41 4.60 12.17
N ILE A 27 -1.24 5.55 11.25
CA ILE A 27 -2.19 5.88 10.17
C ILE A 27 -1.41 6.35 8.93
N CYS A 28 -1.81 5.89 7.74
CA CYS A 28 -1.32 6.38 6.46
C CYS A 28 -2.49 6.59 5.46
N CYS A 29 -2.34 7.51 4.51
CA CYS A 29 -3.33 7.80 3.46
C CYS A 29 -2.69 7.68 2.06
N LEU A 30 -3.46 7.18 1.09
CA LEU A 30 -3.05 7.05 -0.31
C LEU A 30 -3.68 8.14 -1.17
N ILE A 31 -2.86 8.85 -1.97
CA ILE A 31 -3.26 10.03 -2.75
C ILE A 31 -2.81 9.90 -4.21
N GLY A 32 -3.61 10.42 -5.16
CA GLY A 32 -3.39 10.30 -6.59
C GLY A 32 -4.66 10.58 -7.40
N ILE A 33 -4.53 10.78 -8.70
CA ILE A 33 -5.64 11.02 -9.66
C ILE A 33 -6.61 9.83 -9.72
N GLY A 34 -7.80 10.01 -10.31
CA GLY A 34 -8.72 8.90 -10.57
C GLY A 34 -8.02 7.69 -11.19
N ASP A 35 -8.40 6.48 -10.74
CA ASP A 35 -7.86 5.19 -11.21
C ASP A 35 -6.35 4.96 -11.01
N SER A 36 -5.68 5.79 -10.20
CA SER A 36 -4.24 5.64 -9.91
C SER A 36 -3.88 4.50 -8.94
N ALA A 37 -4.70 3.44 -8.85
CA ALA A 37 -4.49 2.26 -8.00
C ALA A 37 -4.45 2.48 -6.47
N LYS A 38 -4.92 3.62 -5.92
CA LYS A 38 -4.96 3.87 -4.46
C LYS A 38 -5.78 2.81 -3.72
N THR A 39 -7.05 2.65 -4.11
CA THR A 39 -7.92 1.62 -3.53
C THR A 39 -7.30 0.24 -3.74
N THR A 40 -6.71 0.00 -4.91
CA THR A 40 -6.00 -1.23 -5.23
C THR A 40 -4.83 -1.53 -4.30
N VAL A 41 -4.14 -0.51 -3.78
CA VAL A 41 -3.07 -0.69 -2.79
C VAL A 41 -3.65 -1.09 -1.43
N LEU A 42 -4.78 -0.54 -1.00
CA LEU A 42 -5.46 -0.99 0.22
C LEU A 42 -6.03 -2.40 0.05
N ASP A 43 -6.47 -2.74 -1.16
CA ASP A 43 -6.93 -4.09 -1.50
C ASP A 43 -5.78 -5.12 -1.50
N ALA A 44 -4.51 -4.67 -1.50
CA ALA A 44 -3.33 -5.53 -1.61
C ALA A 44 -2.67 -5.86 -0.25
N VAL A 45 -3.29 -5.48 0.87
CA VAL A 45 -2.72 -5.56 2.23
C VAL A 45 -3.69 -6.19 3.23
#